data_AF-A0A7V0QH42-F1
#
_entry.id   AF-A0A7V0QH42-F1
#
_cell.length_a   1.000
_cell.length_b   1.000
_cell.length_c   1.000
_cell.angle_alpha   90.00
_cell.angle_beta   90.00
_cell.angle_gamma   90.00
#
_symmetry.space_group_name_H-M   'P 1'
#
loop_
_entity.id
_entity.type
_entity.pdbx_description
1 polymer ?
#
loop_
_entity_poly.entity_id
_entity_poly.type
_entity_poly.pdbx_seq_one_letter_code
_entity_poly.pdbx_strand_id
1 'polypeptide(L)'
;MPHLAINVDHVATVRQARGVKEPDPVTAAAIAELAGAEGIVVHLREDRRHIQDRDVKILRQTVKTKLNLEMAATSEMQQIALEIKPDMVTLVPERRQELTTEGGLDVGLHKETLKPFIETLRAQGIAVSLFINPDLEQVKASHWVGADFVEVHTGIFSDTETMESRESEFERILDAVKLASKLGLGVNAGHGLDYRNITWFKGVKEIEEFSIGHSVVARAVIVGFERAVREMVYLVRSL
;
A
#
# COMPACT_ATOMS: atom_id res chain seq x y z
N MET A 1 10.81 13.47 6.20
CA MET A 1 11.33 12.08 6.21
C MET A 1 10.14 11.22 5.83
N PRO A 2 10.31 10.22 4.96
CA PRO A 2 9.20 9.36 4.57
C PRO A 2 8.70 8.57 5.78
N HIS A 3 7.39 8.37 5.84
CA HIS A 3 6.74 7.49 6.82
C HIS A 3 6.86 6.02 6.37
N LEU A 4 6.70 5.11 7.32
CA LEU A 4 6.58 3.68 7.05
C LEU A 4 5.21 3.20 7.51
N ALA A 5 4.45 2.62 6.59
CA ALA A 5 3.25 1.87 6.89
C ALA A 5 3.50 0.36 6.74
N ILE A 6 3.08 -0.41 7.74
CA ILE A 6 3.27 -1.86 7.75
C ILE A 6 2.01 -2.55 7.28
N ASN A 7 2.12 -3.31 6.19
CA ASN A 7 1.06 -4.21 5.75
C ASN A 7 1.09 -5.51 6.58
N VAL A 8 -0.04 -5.85 7.22
CA VAL A 8 -0.16 -7.04 8.10
C VAL A 8 -0.92 -8.22 7.48
N ASP A 9 -1.17 -8.20 6.16
CA ASP A 9 -1.94 -9.24 5.46
C ASP A 9 -1.33 -10.63 5.59
N HIS A 10 0.00 -10.71 5.51
CA HIS A 10 0.69 -11.98 5.60
C HIS A 10 0.78 -12.53 7.03
N VAL A 11 0.52 -11.72 8.06
CA VAL A 11 0.24 -12.25 9.40
C VAL A 11 -1.07 -13.04 9.36
N ALA A 12 -2.11 -12.48 8.74
CA ALA A 12 -3.37 -13.19 8.55
C ALA A 12 -3.22 -14.40 7.62
N THR A 13 -2.34 -14.37 6.61
CA THR A 13 -2.05 -15.56 5.79
C THR A 13 -1.56 -16.73 6.64
N VAL A 14 -0.63 -16.50 7.58
CA VAL A 14 -0.14 -17.54 8.50
C VAL A 14 -1.28 -18.09 9.37
N ARG A 15 -2.17 -17.21 9.86
CA ARG A 15 -3.37 -17.61 10.61
C ARG A 15 -4.31 -18.50 9.77
N GLN A 16 -4.62 -18.06 8.55
CA GLN A 16 -5.54 -18.76 7.64
C GLN A 16 -4.99 -20.12 7.20
N ALA A 17 -3.67 -20.28 7.12
CA ALA A 17 -3.04 -21.56 6.79
C ALA A 17 -3.41 -22.69 7.76
N ARG A 18 -3.76 -22.36 9.02
CA ARG A 18 -4.18 -23.34 10.03
C ARG A 18 -5.66 -23.20 10.45
N GLY A 19 -6.30 -22.07 10.13
CA GLY A 19 -7.69 -21.78 10.50
C GLY A 19 -7.88 -21.56 12.01
N VAL A 20 -6.86 -21.03 12.69
CA VAL A 20 -6.89 -20.73 14.12
C VAL A 20 -6.97 -19.22 14.36
N LYS A 21 -6.90 -18.77 15.62
CA LYS A 21 -6.95 -17.35 15.97
C LYS A 21 -5.59 -16.65 15.93
N GLU A 22 -4.50 -17.42 15.88
CA GLU A 22 -3.13 -16.91 15.95
C GLU A 22 -2.31 -17.26 14.70
N PRO A 23 -1.37 -16.40 14.29
CA PRO A 23 -1.13 -15.05 14.83
C PRO A 23 -2.28 -14.07 14.48
N ASP A 24 -2.59 -13.12 15.37
CA ASP A 24 -3.66 -12.13 15.14
C ASP A 24 -3.08 -10.86 14.46
N PRO A 25 -3.54 -10.48 13.25
CA PRO A 25 -3.09 -9.25 12.57
C PRO A 25 -3.34 -7.99 13.39
N VAL A 26 -4.36 -7.97 14.26
CA VAL A 26 -4.61 -6.84 15.18
C VAL A 26 -3.45 -6.68 16.17
N THR A 27 -2.94 -7.79 16.69
CA THR A 27 -1.80 -7.77 17.62
C THR A 27 -0.53 -7.35 16.90
N ALA A 28 -0.32 -7.85 15.68
CA ALA A 28 0.83 -7.43 14.86
C ALA A 28 0.79 -5.93 14.55
N ALA A 29 -0.38 -5.37 14.22
CA ALA A 29 -0.55 -3.93 14.00
C ALA A 29 -0.13 -3.11 15.23
N ALA A 30 -0.59 -3.49 16.42
CA ALA A 30 -0.20 -2.81 17.67
C ALA A 30 1.33 -2.88 17.91
N ILE A 31 1.96 -4.03 17.63
CA ILE A 31 3.42 -4.17 17.74
C ILE A 31 4.13 -3.29 16.71
N ALA A 32 3.63 -3.21 15.47
CA ALA A 32 4.20 -2.36 14.43
C ALA A 32 4.20 -0.88 14.85
N GLU A 33 3.08 -0.38 15.40
CA GLU A 33 3.00 1.00 15.91
C GLU A 33 4.00 1.24 17.06
N LEU A 34 4.09 0.32 18.02
CA LEU A 34 5.05 0.41 19.14
C LEU A 34 6.52 0.31 18.68
N ALA A 35 6.77 -0.37 17.55
CA ALA A 35 8.09 -0.45 16.92
C ALA A 35 8.43 0.81 16.11
N GLY A 36 7.47 1.70 15.87
CA GLY A 36 7.66 3.00 15.22
C GLY A 36 7.08 3.11 13.81
N ALA A 37 6.23 2.17 13.39
CA ALA A 37 5.43 2.35 12.17
C ALA A 37 4.43 3.50 12.36
N GLU A 38 4.22 4.28 11.31
CA GLU A 38 3.37 5.49 11.30
C GLU A 38 2.06 5.26 10.53
N GLY A 39 1.87 4.04 10.02
CA GLY A 39 0.62 3.56 9.46
C GLY A 39 0.52 2.04 9.47
N ILE A 40 -0.71 1.55 9.38
CA ILE A 40 -1.05 0.14 9.23
C ILE A 40 -1.84 -0.03 7.94
N VAL A 41 -1.40 -0.96 7.11
CA VAL A 41 -2.06 -1.29 5.84
C VAL A 41 -2.68 -2.68 5.96
N VAL A 42 -3.90 -2.83 5.44
CA VAL A 42 -4.56 -4.13 5.26
C VAL A 42 -5.30 -4.18 3.95
N HIS A 43 -5.21 -5.30 3.23
CA HIS A 43 -6.00 -5.57 2.02
C HIS A 43 -7.18 -6.48 2.33
N LEU A 44 -8.37 -5.90 2.38
CA LEU A 44 -9.61 -6.66 2.45
C LEU A 44 -10.05 -7.08 1.04
N ARG A 45 -9.67 -8.30 0.68
CA ARG A 45 -10.00 -8.90 -0.64
C ARG A 45 -11.46 -9.33 -0.75
N GLU A 46 -12.01 -9.37 -1.97
CA GLU A 46 -13.35 -9.91 -2.23
C GLU A 46 -13.47 -11.37 -1.75
N ASP A 47 -12.43 -12.17 -1.95
CA ASP A 47 -12.39 -13.59 -1.56
C ASP A 47 -12.01 -13.84 -0.09
N ARG A 48 -11.73 -12.78 0.68
CA ARG A 48 -11.28 -12.86 2.09
C ARG A 48 -10.14 -13.88 2.29
N ARG A 49 -9.19 -13.94 1.35
CA ARG A 49 -8.09 -14.91 1.38
C ARG A 49 -7.23 -14.86 2.65
N HIS A 50 -7.03 -13.68 3.22
CA HIS A 50 -6.21 -13.47 4.43
C HIS A 50 -6.94 -12.62 5.47
N ILE A 51 -6.97 -11.30 5.29
CA ILE A 51 -7.69 -10.37 6.17
C ILE A 51 -9.18 -10.64 6.06
N GLN A 52 -9.85 -10.65 7.21
CA GLN A 52 -11.30 -10.84 7.35
C GLN A 52 -11.96 -9.54 7.78
N ASP A 53 -13.27 -9.42 7.59
CA ASP A 53 -14.07 -8.26 8.04
C ASP A 53 -13.90 -7.98 9.54
N ARG A 54 -13.77 -9.05 10.34
CA ARG A 54 -13.47 -8.95 11.78
C ARG A 54 -12.18 -8.18 12.03
N ASP A 55 -11.14 -8.43 11.26
CA ASP A 55 -9.83 -7.82 11.47
C ASP A 55 -9.92 -6.31 11.21
N VAL A 56 -10.54 -5.91 10.09
CA VAL A 56 -10.72 -4.50 9.73
C VAL A 56 -11.55 -3.75 10.77
N LYS A 57 -12.64 -4.34 11.25
CA LYS A 57 -13.50 -3.74 12.29
C LYS A 57 -12.74 -3.47 13.59
N ILE A 58 -11.90 -4.40 14.03
CA ILE A 58 -11.12 -4.22 15.26
C ILE A 58 -9.96 -3.26 15.03
N LEU A 59 -9.25 -3.38 13.90
CA LEU A 59 -8.16 -2.47 13.54
C LEU A 59 -8.61 -1.01 13.57
N ARG A 60 -9.80 -0.70 13.04
CA ARG A 60 -10.35 0.67 13.12
C ARG A 60 -10.50 1.18 14.55
N GLN A 61 -10.81 0.30 15.50
CA GLN A 61 -10.99 0.65 16.91
C GLN A 61 -9.66 0.76 17.66
N THR A 62 -8.62 0.05 17.21
CA THR A 62 -7.37 -0.12 17.96
C THR A 62 -6.20 0.68 17.42
N VAL A 63 -6.07 0.82 16.09
CA VAL A 63 -4.98 1.58 15.44
C VAL A 63 -4.98 3.03 15.95
N LYS A 64 -3.80 3.52 16.32
CA LYS A 64 -3.60 4.87 16.88
C LYS A 64 -2.95 5.84 15.90
N THR A 65 -2.31 5.32 14.87
CA THR A 65 -1.70 6.03 13.76
C THR A 65 -2.70 6.13 12.60
N LYS A 66 -2.28 5.81 11.37
CA LYS A 66 -3.11 5.83 10.16
C LYS A 66 -3.51 4.41 9.76
N LEU A 67 -4.80 4.16 9.58
CA LEU A 67 -5.30 2.94 8.95
C LEU A 67 -5.50 3.17 7.45
N ASN A 68 -4.73 2.45 6.63
CA ASN A 68 -4.92 2.37 5.18
C ASN A 68 -5.62 1.06 4.81
N LEU A 69 -6.80 1.15 4.20
CA LEU A 69 -7.55 0.01 3.72
C LEU A 69 -7.34 -0.16 2.21
N GLU A 70 -6.58 -1.18 1.82
CA GLU A 70 -6.50 -1.64 0.44
C GLU A 70 -7.76 -2.44 0.08
N MET A 71 -8.33 -2.17 -1.09
CA MET A 71 -9.53 -2.85 -1.59
C MET A 71 -9.74 -2.66 -3.10
N ALA A 72 -10.52 -3.54 -3.71
CA ALA A 72 -11.03 -3.34 -5.07
C ALA A 72 -12.06 -2.20 -5.16
N ALA A 73 -12.19 -1.60 -6.35
CA ALA A 73 -13.14 -0.53 -6.64
C ALA A 73 -14.56 -1.07 -6.91
N THR A 74 -15.14 -1.82 -5.97
CA THR A 74 -16.48 -2.42 -6.11
C THR A 74 -17.47 -1.86 -5.11
N SER A 75 -18.77 -1.96 -5.42
CA SER A 75 -19.83 -1.38 -4.59
C SER A 75 -19.89 -2.00 -3.18
N GLU A 76 -19.60 -3.29 -3.03
CA GLU A 76 -19.50 -3.95 -1.72
C GLU A 76 -18.36 -3.32 -0.90
N MET A 77 -17.17 -3.23 -1.48
CA MET A 77 -16.00 -2.68 -0.81
C MET A 77 -16.17 -1.20 -0.47
N GLN A 78 -16.81 -0.43 -1.35
CA GLN A 78 -17.16 0.96 -1.08
C GLN A 78 -18.07 1.08 0.16
N GLN A 79 -19.11 0.26 0.27
CA GLN A 79 -19.98 0.27 1.44
C GLN A 79 -19.23 -0.09 2.72
N ILE A 80 -18.34 -1.08 2.66
CA ILE A 80 -17.48 -1.45 3.79
C ILE A 80 -16.59 -0.26 4.19
N ALA A 81 -15.92 0.39 3.24
CA ALA A 81 -15.07 1.56 3.54
C ALA A 81 -15.88 2.72 4.14
N LEU A 82 -17.11 2.96 3.67
CA LEU A 82 -17.99 4.01 4.21
C LEU A 82 -18.50 3.68 5.63
N GLU A 83 -18.67 2.40 5.98
CA GLU A 83 -18.99 1.95 7.34
C GLU A 83 -17.77 2.06 8.26
N ILE A 84 -16.62 1.55 7.81
CA ILE A 84 -15.38 1.49 8.59
C ILE A 84 -14.77 2.88 8.79
N LYS A 85 -14.83 3.75 7.78
CA LYS A 85 -14.18 5.07 7.74
C LYS A 85 -12.68 4.98 8.10
N PRO A 86 -11.87 4.24 7.31
CA PRO A 86 -10.42 4.26 7.47
C PRO A 86 -9.89 5.66 7.18
N ASP A 87 -8.65 5.92 7.59
CA ASP A 87 -8.02 7.22 7.37
C ASP A 87 -7.62 7.41 5.90
N MET A 88 -7.32 6.30 5.20
CA MET A 88 -7.08 6.24 3.77
C MET A 88 -7.62 4.94 3.16
N VAL A 89 -8.02 5.00 1.89
CA VAL A 89 -8.26 3.83 1.04
C VAL A 89 -7.25 3.84 -0.10
N THR A 90 -6.55 2.72 -0.32
CA THR A 90 -5.77 2.49 -1.54
C THR A 90 -6.56 1.57 -2.47
N LEU A 91 -6.94 2.05 -3.65
CA LEU A 91 -7.60 1.21 -4.66
C LEU A 91 -6.57 0.36 -5.38
N VAL A 92 -6.73 -0.94 -5.29
CA VAL A 92 -5.87 -1.96 -5.90
C VAL A 92 -6.68 -2.81 -6.89
N PRO A 93 -6.09 -3.27 -7.99
CA PRO A 93 -6.77 -4.16 -8.93
C PRO A 93 -6.88 -5.57 -8.35
N GLU A 94 -8.08 -6.16 -8.38
CA GLU A 94 -8.28 -7.56 -7.97
C GLU A 94 -8.64 -8.47 -9.13
N ARG A 95 -9.25 -7.91 -10.18
CA ARG A 95 -9.68 -8.65 -11.37
C ARG A 95 -8.70 -8.45 -12.51
N ARG A 96 -8.55 -9.47 -13.36
CA ARG A 96 -7.64 -9.39 -14.52
C ARG A 96 -7.96 -8.23 -15.47
N GLN A 97 -9.21 -7.79 -15.54
CA GLN A 97 -9.63 -6.68 -16.41
C GLN A 97 -9.22 -5.30 -15.87
N GLU A 98 -8.89 -5.21 -14.58
CA GLU A 98 -8.51 -3.95 -13.91
C GLU A 98 -6.97 -3.77 -13.87
N LEU A 99 -6.23 -4.85 -14.14
CA LEU A 99 -4.78 -4.86 -14.18
C LEU A 99 -4.30 -4.29 -15.51
N THR A 100 -3.25 -3.48 -15.46
CA THR A 100 -2.36 -3.36 -16.62
C THR A 100 -1.57 -4.66 -16.81
N THR A 101 -0.75 -4.72 -17.86
CA THR A 101 0.23 -5.80 -18.06
C THR A 101 1.16 -6.02 -16.86
N GLU A 102 1.42 -4.97 -16.08
CA GLU A 102 2.42 -4.91 -15.01
C GLU A 102 1.83 -5.08 -13.59
N GLY A 103 0.50 -5.05 -13.45
CA GLY A 103 -0.19 -5.39 -12.20
C GLY A 103 -0.75 -4.21 -11.40
N GLY A 104 -0.39 -2.97 -11.72
CA GLY A 104 -1.09 -1.78 -11.20
C GLY A 104 -2.48 -1.57 -11.83
N LEU A 105 -3.29 -0.71 -11.20
CA LEU A 105 -4.63 -0.34 -11.66
C LEU A 105 -4.57 0.43 -12.98
N ASP A 106 -5.35 0.03 -13.98
CA ASP A 106 -5.52 0.81 -15.22
C ASP A 106 -6.53 1.96 -15.04
N VAL A 107 -6.07 3.04 -14.43
CA VAL A 107 -6.88 4.25 -14.17
C VAL A 107 -7.34 4.88 -15.48
N GLY A 108 -6.50 4.88 -16.51
CA GLY A 108 -6.81 5.43 -17.82
C GLY A 108 -8.07 4.80 -18.44
N LEU A 109 -8.16 3.46 -18.38
CA LEU A 109 -9.30 2.70 -18.89
C LEU A 109 -10.58 2.89 -18.06
N HIS A 110 -10.43 3.08 -16.74
CA HIS A 110 -11.54 3.11 -15.78
C HIS A 110 -11.86 4.52 -15.23
N LYS A 111 -11.35 5.58 -15.85
CA LYS A 111 -11.45 6.95 -15.32
C LYS A 111 -12.88 7.42 -15.03
N GLU A 112 -13.83 7.11 -15.92
CA GLU A 112 -15.23 7.56 -15.81
C GLU A 112 -15.97 6.86 -14.67
N THR A 113 -15.56 5.63 -14.33
CA THR A 113 -16.13 4.88 -13.20
C THR A 113 -15.41 5.21 -11.89
N LEU A 114 -14.09 5.42 -11.93
CA LEU A 114 -13.30 5.72 -10.74
C LEU A 114 -13.57 7.11 -10.18
N LYS A 115 -13.78 8.12 -11.04
CA LYS A 115 -14.03 9.49 -10.58
C LYS A 115 -15.22 9.60 -9.60
N PRO A 116 -16.45 9.18 -9.93
CA PRO A 116 -17.56 9.25 -8.98
C PRO A 116 -17.37 8.33 -7.76
N PHE A 117 -16.63 7.22 -7.93
CA PHE A 117 -16.28 6.32 -6.83
C PHE A 117 -15.40 7.02 -5.79
N ILE A 118 -14.36 7.70 -6.25
CA ILE A 118 -13.42 8.49 -5.44
C ILE A 118 -14.14 9.67 -4.79
N GLU A 119 -14.96 10.41 -5.54
CA GLU A 119 -15.75 11.54 -5.02
C GLU A 119 -16.64 11.11 -3.84
N THR A 120 -17.23 9.91 -3.90
CA THR A 120 -18.08 9.37 -2.82
C THR A 120 -17.28 9.10 -1.54
N LEU A 121 -16.09 8.51 -1.63
CA LEU A 121 -15.23 8.25 -0.47
C LEU A 121 -14.70 9.56 0.14
N ARG A 122 -14.23 10.48 -0.72
CA ARG A 122 -13.72 11.79 -0.30
C ARG A 122 -14.79 12.65 0.35
N ALA A 123 -16.05 12.56 -0.08
CA ALA A 123 -17.17 13.24 0.56
C ALA A 123 -17.41 12.79 2.01
N GLN A 124 -16.89 11.63 2.43
CA GLN A 124 -16.89 11.17 3.82
C GLN A 124 -15.58 11.47 4.58
N GLY A 125 -14.66 12.22 3.97
CA GLY A 125 -13.36 12.56 4.55
C GLY A 125 -12.34 11.43 4.50
N ILE A 126 -12.56 10.41 3.66
CA ILE A 126 -11.60 9.31 3.45
C ILE A 126 -10.65 9.72 2.33
N ALA A 127 -9.34 9.79 2.61
CA ALA A 127 -8.34 10.06 1.58
C ALA A 127 -8.23 8.86 0.62
N VAL A 128 -8.05 9.11 -0.68
CA VAL A 128 -7.96 8.04 -1.68
C VAL A 128 -6.62 8.02 -2.38
N SER A 129 -5.95 6.87 -2.32
CA SER A 129 -4.75 6.52 -3.08
C SER A 129 -5.08 5.55 -4.20
N LEU A 130 -4.38 5.62 -5.33
CA LEU A 130 -4.48 4.65 -6.43
C LEU A 130 -3.16 3.89 -6.60
N PHE A 131 -3.22 2.57 -6.55
CA PHE A 131 -2.04 1.71 -6.77
C PHE A 131 -1.78 1.55 -8.27
N ILE A 132 -0.72 2.19 -8.78
CA ILE A 132 -0.45 2.30 -10.21
C ILE A 132 0.99 1.89 -10.54
N ASN A 133 1.22 1.47 -11.78
CA ASN A 133 2.58 1.26 -12.29
C ASN A 133 3.31 2.61 -12.43
N PRO A 134 4.64 2.60 -12.50
CA PRO A 134 5.43 3.79 -12.82
C PRO A 134 5.26 4.18 -14.30
N ASP A 135 4.05 4.64 -14.64
CA ASP A 135 3.61 5.07 -15.96
C ASP A 135 3.02 6.49 -15.87
N LEU A 136 3.54 7.39 -16.69
CA LEU A 136 3.18 8.81 -16.64
C LEU A 136 1.72 9.08 -17.03
N GLU A 137 1.13 8.28 -17.91
CA GLU A 137 -0.28 8.39 -18.28
C GLU A 137 -1.19 7.93 -17.15
N GLN A 138 -0.80 6.88 -16.41
CA GLN A 138 -1.54 6.45 -15.21
C GLN A 138 -1.47 7.50 -14.09
N VAL A 139 -0.33 8.18 -13.92
CA VAL A 139 -0.20 9.32 -13.00
C VAL A 139 -1.12 10.48 -13.39
N LYS A 140 -1.14 10.87 -14.68
CA LYS A 140 -2.04 11.92 -15.17
C LYS A 140 -3.52 11.54 -15.01
N ALA A 141 -3.86 10.29 -15.29
CA ALA A 141 -5.21 9.77 -15.12
C ALA A 141 -5.62 9.82 -13.63
N SER A 142 -4.72 9.45 -12.72
CA SER A 142 -4.93 9.52 -11.27
C SER A 142 -5.23 10.94 -10.78
N HIS A 143 -4.49 11.92 -11.29
CA HIS A 143 -4.78 13.33 -11.04
C HIS A 143 -6.17 13.73 -11.58
N TRP A 144 -6.50 13.33 -12.81
CA TRP A 144 -7.76 13.70 -13.46
C TRP A 144 -9.00 13.15 -12.74
N VAL A 145 -8.93 11.91 -12.23
CA VAL A 145 -10.02 11.31 -11.45
C VAL A 145 -10.15 11.89 -10.04
N GLY A 146 -9.21 12.75 -9.63
CA GLY A 146 -9.26 13.47 -8.37
C GLY A 146 -8.83 12.63 -7.17
N ALA A 147 -7.89 11.69 -7.35
CA ALA A 147 -7.23 11.01 -6.25
C ALA A 147 -6.43 12.00 -5.39
N ASP A 148 -6.26 11.70 -4.11
CA ASP A 148 -5.41 12.47 -3.20
C ASP A 148 -3.96 11.99 -3.28
N PHE A 149 -3.77 10.68 -3.45
CA PHE A 149 -2.46 10.02 -3.51
C PHE A 149 -2.36 9.07 -4.72
N VAL A 150 -1.13 8.73 -5.07
CA VAL A 150 -0.80 7.52 -5.83
C VAL A 150 0.16 6.67 -5.02
N GLU A 151 0.01 5.35 -5.10
CA GLU A 151 1.01 4.40 -4.61
C GLU A 151 1.70 3.75 -5.82
N VAL A 152 2.97 4.09 -6.02
CA VAL A 152 3.75 3.60 -7.17
C VAL A 152 4.18 2.16 -6.90
N HIS A 153 3.82 1.27 -7.82
CA HIS A 153 4.15 -0.14 -7.80
C HIS A 153 5.65 -0.35 -8.05
N THR A 154 6.37 -0.91 -7.07
CA THR A 154 7.83 -1.16 -7.18
C THR A 154 8.21 -2.63 -7.37
N GLY A 155 7.24 -3.51 -7.66
CA GLY A 155 7.47 -4.95 -7.82
C GLY A 155 8.41 -5.31 -8.98
N ILE A 156 8.25 -4.74 -10.18
CA ILE A 156 9.17 -5.04 -11.30
C ILE A 156 10.61 -4.64 -10.92
N PHE A 157 10.79 -3.44 -10.35
CA PHE A 157 12.08 -3.01 -9.80
C PHE A 157 12.63 -4.00 -8.76
N SER A 158 11.77 -4.54 -7.90
CA SER A 158 12.15 -5.49 -6.85
C SER A 158 12.55 -6.86 -7.40
N ASP A 159 11.86 -7.34 -8.43
CA ASP A 159 11.99 -8.69 -8.98
C ASP A 159 13.04 -8.81 -10.10
N THR A 160 13.49 -7.68 -10.66
CA THR A 160 14.55 -7.67 -11.70
C THR A 160 15.88 -8.22 -11.18
N GLU A 161 16.50 -9.11 -11.96
CA GLU A 161 17.75 -9.79 -11.56
C GLU A 161 19.01 -9.03 -11.96
N THR A 162 18.98 -8.26 -13.06
CA THR A 162 20.16 -7.55 -13.57
C THR A 162 20.20 -6.10 -13.08
N MET A 163 21.41 -5.58 -12.85
CA MET A 163 21.57 -4.18 -12.45
C MET A 163 21.00 -3.20 -13.48
N GLU A 164 21.23 -3.46 -14.77
CA GLU A 164 20.74 -2.61 -15.87
C GLU A 164 19.21 -2.54 -15.91
N SER A 165 18.52 -3.68 -15.81
CA SER A 165 17.05 -3.69 -15.79
C SER A 165 16.50 -3.00 -14.53
N ARG A 166 17.16 -3.19 -13.38
CA ARG A 166 16.80 -2.52 -12.14
C ARG A 166 16.99 -1.00 -12.22
N GLU A 167 18.07 -0.51 -12.80
CA GLU A 167 18.31 0.92 -13.02
C GLU A 167 17.24 1.52 -13.92
N SER A 168 16.93 0.88 -15.06
CA SER A 168 15.87 1.33 -15.97
C SER A 168 14.50 1.41 -15.27
N GLU A 169 14.13 0.39 -14.50
CA GLU A 169 12.85 0.40 -13.77
C GLU A 169 12.84 1.43 -12.64
N PHE A 170 13.98 1.67 -11.99
CA PHE A 170 14.10 2.72 -11.00
C PHE A 170 13.95 4.12 -11.61
N GLU A 171 14.50 4.37 -12.80
CA GLU A 171 14.31 5.63 -13.53
C GLU A 171 12.83 5.88 -13.84
N ARG A 172 12.08 4.85 -14.28
CA ARG A 172 10.62 4.94 -14.48
C ARG A 172 9.91 5.35 -13.19
N ILE A 173 10.27 4.75 -12.06
CA ILE A 173 9.72 5.09 -10.75
C ILE A 173 10.00 6.56 -10.41
N LEU A 174 11.23 7.03 -10.60
CA LEU A 174 11.59 8.43 -10.32
C LEU A 174 10.79 9.41 -11.17
N ASP A 175 10.59 9.12 -12.45
CA ASP A 175 9.82 9.98 -13.35
C ASP A 175 8.33 10.04 -12.96
N ALA A 176 7.74 8.90 -12.60
CA ALA A 176 6.37 8.82 -12.11
C ALA A 176 6.19 9.59 -10.79
N VAL A 177 7.09 9.39 -9.84
CA VAL A 177 7.11 10.07 -8.53
C VAL A 177 7.22 11.59 -8.70
N LYS A 178 8.15 12.07 -9.54
CA LYS A 178 8.32 13.51 -9.82
C LYS A 178 7.08 14.10 -10.47
N LEU A 179 6.49 13.40 -11.43
CA LEU A 179 5.29 13.87 -12.11
C LEU A 179 4.10 13.94 -11.15
N ALA A 180 3.88 12.91 -10.33
CA ALA A 180 2.80 12.87 -9.37
C ALA A 180 2.89 14.05 -8.39
N SER A 181 4.08 14.27 -7.81
CA SER A 181 4.35 15.41 -6.94
C SER A 181 4.12 16.75 -7.65
N LYS A 182 4.58 16.91 -8.91
CA LYS A 182 4.35 18.13 -9.72
C LYS A 182 2.87 18.40 -9.97
N LEU A 183 2.05 17.35 -10.07
CA LEU A 183 0.59 17.45 -10.22
C LEU A 183 -0.15 17.65 -8.89
N GLY A 184 0.57 17.74 -7.77
CA GLY A 184 0.01 17.95 -6.44
C GLY A 184 -0.63 16.71 -5.82
N LEU A 185 -0.33 15.52 -6.34
CA LEU A 185 -0.68 14.25 -5.70
C LEU A 185 0.33 13.97 -4.59
N GLY A 186 -0.15 13.45 -3.45
CA GLY A 186 0.74 12.79 -2.51
C GLY A 186 1.28 11.48 -3.12
N VAL A 187 2.51 11.10 -2.76
CA VAL A 187 3.18 9.96 -3.41
C VAL A 187 3.61 8.94 -2.36
N ASN A 188 3.07 7.74 -2.49
CA ASN A 188 3.52 6.56 -1.75
C ASN A 188 4.24 5.60 -2.69
N ALA A 189 4.99 4.66 -2.12
CA ALA A 189 5.59 3.56 -2.89
C ALA A 189 5.57 2.27 -2.08
N GLY A 190 5.40 1.15 -2.76
CA GLY A 190 5.27 -0.14 -2.09
C GLY A 190 5.39 -1.31 -3.04
N HIS A 191 5.05 -2.50 -2.53
CA HIS A 191 5.07 -3.76 -3.27
C HIS A 191 6.47 -4.26 -3.67
N GLY A 192 6.95 -5.32 -3.00
CA GLY A 192 8.25 -5.95 -3.32
C GLY A 192 9.46 -5.36 -2.58
N LEU A 193 9.32 -4.20 -1.94
CA LEU A 193 10.41 -3.58 -1.19
C LEU A 193 10.87 -4.44 0.00
N ASP A 194 12.19 -4.48 0.20
CA ASP A 194 12.86 -5.25 1.24
C ASP A 194 13.98 -4.45 1.93
N TYR A 195 14.71 -5.09 2.84
CA TYR A 195 15.75 -4.47 3.65
C TYR A 195 17.03 -4.08 2.86
N ARG A 196 17.08 -4.37 1.56
CA ARG A 196 18.23 -4.10 0.68
C ARG A 196 17.86 -3.10 -0.40
N ASN A 197 16.74 -3.32 -1.11
CA ASN A 197 16.37 -2.48 -2.25
C ASN A 197 15.76 -1.14 -1.81
N ILE A 198 15.22 -1.03 -0.59
CA ILE A 198 14.67 0.24 -0.06
C ILE A 198 15.71 1.37 -0.07
N THR A 199 16.99 1.05 0.07
CA THR A 199 18.06 2.06 0.11
C THR A 199 18.28 2.77 -1.22
N TRP A 200 17.74 2.26 -2.32
CA TRP A 200 17.79 2.94 -3.62
C TRP A 200 17.02 4.26 -3.61
N PHE A 201 16.00 4.36 -2.77
CA PHE A 201 15.18 5.56 -2.63
C PHE A 201 15.84 6.67 -1.81
N LYS A 202 17.11 6.51 -1.45
CA LYS A 202 17.87 7.52 -0.72
C LYS A 202 17.92 8.83 -1.52
N GLY A 203 17.48 9.92 -0.89
CA GLY A 203 17.41 11.25 -1.50
C GLY A 203 16.18 11.52 -2.37
N VAL A 204 15.26 10.57 -2.53
CA VAL A 204 13.96 10.78 -3.20
C VAL A 204 13.01 11.43 -2.19
N LYS A 205 12.74 12.73 -2.34
CA LYS A 205 12.05 13.54 -1.32
C LYS A 205 10.54 13.62 -1.54
N GLU A 206 10.11 13.28 -2.75
CA GLU A 206 8.74 13.35 -3.21
C GLU A 206 7.87 12.22 -2.63
N ILE A 207 8.49 11.13 -2.16
CA ILE A 207 7.76 10.01 -1.53
C ILE A 207 7.49 10.34 -0.06
N GLU A 208 6.22 10.30 0.31
CA GLU A 208 5.70 10.58 1.65
C GLU A 208 5.64 9.34 2.53
N GLU A 209 5.33 8.17 1.95
CA GLU A 209 5.19 6.92 2.70
C GLU A 209 5.61 5.69 1.90
N PHE A 210 6.24 4.74 2.58
CA PHE A 210 6.47 3.40 2.06
C PHE A 210 5.50 2.38 2.69
N SER A 211 4.76 1.65 1.85
CA SER A 211 3.88 0.55 2.25
C SER A 211 4.61 -0.79 2.10
N ILE A 212 5.00 -1.42 3.21
CA ILE A 212 5.83 -2.64 3.19
C ILE A 212 5.19 -3.76 4.03
N GLY A 213 4.99 -4.93 3.41
CA GLY A 213 4.35 -6.09 4.06
C GLY A 213 5.21 -7.34 4.10
N HIS A 214 5.20 -8.10 3.01
CA HIS A 214 5.77 -9.46 2.96
C HIS A 214 7.21 -9.55 3.48
N SER A 215 8.10 -8.64 3.08
CA SER A 215 9.52 -8.68 3.51
C SER A 215 9.68 -8.51 5.02
N VAL A 216 8.83 -7.70 5.66
CA VAL A 216 8.80 -7.53 7.13
C VAL A 216 8.31 -8.80 7.82
N VAL A 217 7.21 -9.40 7.33
CA VAL A 217 6.69 -10.66 7.88
C VAL A 217 7.69 -11.80 7.69
N ALA A 218 8.33 -11.91 6.52
CA ALA A 218 9.35 -12.91 6.23
C ALA A 218 10.54 -12.80 7.19
N ARG A 219 11.01 -11.57 7.45
CA ARG A 219 12.08 -11.34 8.44
C ARG A 219 11.62 -11.65 9.86
N ALA A 220 10.39 -11.31 10.21
CA ALA A 220 9.81 -11.53 11.53
C ALA A 220 9.76 -13.01 11.93
N VAL A 221 9.59 -13.92 10.97
CA VAL A 221 9.67 -15.37 11.22
C VAL A 221 11.04 -15.78 11.79
N ILE A 222 12.10 -15.05 11.47
CA ILE A 222 13.47 -15.36 11.91
C ILE A 222 13.85 -14.58 13.17
N VAL A 223 13.51 -13.28 13.24
CA VAL A 223 14.05 -12.36 14.28
C VAL A 223 13.00 -11.80 15.24
N GLY A 224 11.72 -12.13 15.05
CA GLY A 224 10.60 -11.54 15.76
C GLY A 224 10.06 -10.27 15.09
N PHE A 225 8.75 -10.04 15.23
CA PHE A 225 8.02 -8.99 14.50
C PHE A 225 8.43 -7.57 14.90
N GLU A 226 8.56 -7.29 16.21
CA GLU A 226 9.01 -5.98 16.69
C GLU A 226 10.37 -5.58 16.10
N ARG A 227 11.34 -6.50 16.16
CA ARG A 227 12.70 -6.25 15.63
C ARG A 227 12.69 -6.03 14.13
N ALA A 228 11.92 -6.83 13.38
CA ALA A 228 11.79 -6.65 11.94
C ALA A 228 11.27 -5.24 11.60
N VAL A 229 10.18 -4.80 12.24
CA VAL A 229 9.62 -3.46 12.02
C VAL A 229 10.64 -2.37 12.39
N ARG A 230 11.29 -2.44 13.57
CA ARG A 230 12.29 -1.44 13.99
C ARG A 230 13.43 -1.29 12.98
N GLU A 231 13.92 -2.39 12.44
CA GLU A 231 15.00 -2.37 11.45
C GLU A 231 14.54 -1.72 10.14
N MET A 232 13.30 -1.96 9.69
CA MET A 232 12.75 -1.29 8.51
C MET A 232 12.49 0.20 8.76
N VAL A 233 11.96 0.57 9.93
CA VAL A 233 11.78 1.98 10.35
C VAL A 233 13.12 2.71 10.29
N TYR A 234 14.20 2.10 10.81
CA TYR A 234 15.53 2.69 10.76
C TYR A 234 16.01 2.95 9.33
N LEU A 235 15.81 1.98 8.42
CA LEU A 235 16.19 2.13 7.01
C LEU A 235 15.42 3.26 6.34
N VAL A 236 14.08 3.28 6.49
CA VAL A 236 13.21 4.30 5.88
C VAL A 236 13.53 5.71 6.40
N ARG A 237 13.78 5.85 7.70
CA ARG A 237 14.19 7.14 8.28
C ARG A 237 15.58 7.61 7.85
N SER A 238 16.39 6.73 7.30
CA SER A 238 17.76 7.02 6.83
C SER A 238 17.84 7.32 5.33
N LEU A 239 16.70 7.31 4.61
CA LEU A 239 16.61 7.66 3.19
C LEU A 239 16.79 9.17 2.93
#